data_AF-A0AAD9UY31-F1
#
_entry.id   AF-A0AAD9UY31-F1
#
_cell.length_a   1.000
_cell.length_b   1.000
_cell.length_c   1.000
_cell.angle_alpha   90.00
_cell.angle_beta   90.00
_cell.angle_gamma   90.00
#
_symmetry.space_group_name_H-M   'P 1'
#
loop_
_entity.id
_entity.type
_entity.pdbx_description
1 polymer ?
#
loop_
_entity_poly.entity_id
_entity_poly.type
_entity_poly.pdbx_seq_one_letter_code
_entity_poly.pdbx_strand_id
1 'polypeptide(L)'
;MPKRGKKGQEETEQERRPPDLTLASFLTGSLASQSVQNSSKNSEASTSKTEPELGLLEEQTGTETLGFFVKRTKKGKLPISYENRAKGKKVTVIGNVSGDPSILLQELKKKIGAGGVVRGDCVEIQGDHQAVVESFLKSHRSCLK
;
A
#
# COMPACT_ATOMS: atom_id res chain seq x y z
N MET A 1 32.66 36.67 -35.40
CA MET A 1 33.62 36.23 -34.36
C MET A 1 33.08 36.65 -33.00
N PRO A 2 32.72 35.73 -32.09
CA PRO A 2 32.24 36.08 -30.74
C PRO A 2 33.40 36.60 -29.86
N LYS A 3 33.14 37.59 -28.99
CA LYS A 3 34.16 38.12 -28.07
C LYS A 3 34.33 37.22 -26.84
N ARG A 4 35.59 37.03 -26.42
CA ARG A 4 35.99 36.18 -25.30
C ARG A 4 35.77 36.91 -23.98
N GLY A 5 34.78 36.50 -23.18
CA GLY A 5 34.54 37.06 -21.85
C GLY A 5 35.66 36.72 -20.85
N LYS A 6 36.01 37.68 -19.97
CA LYS A 6 36.87 37.41 -18.81
C LYS A 6 36.14 36.48 -17.84
N LYS A 7 36.80 35.42 -17.38
CA LYS A 7 36.48 34.82 -16.07
C LYS A 7 37.27 35.59 -15.01
N GLY A 8 36.58 36.10 -13.99
CA GLY A 8 37.19 36.35 -12.69
C GLY A 8 37.18 35.06 -11.86
N GLN A 9 38.16 34.93 -10.97
CA GLN A 9 38.10 34.05 -9.82
C GLN A 9 37.95 34.94 -8.59
N GLU A 10 37.13 34.55 -7.63
CA GLU A 10 37.49 34.68 -6.22
C GLU A 10 36.76 33.60 -5.41
N GLU A 11 37.31 33.27 -4.25
CA GLU A 11 36.80 32.23 -3.34
C GLU A 11 36.21 32.88 -2.09
N THR A 12 35.71 32.05 -1.16
CA THR A 12 35.21 32.42 0.18
C THR A 12 33.96 33.31 0.24
N GLU A 13 32.85 32.75 0.74
CA GLU A 13 32.42 33.05 2.10
C GLU A 13 31.69 31.83 2.72
N GLN A 14 31.43 31.85 4.02
CA GLN A 14 31.26 30.67 4.88
C GLN A 14 29.80 30.45 5.33
N GLU A 15 28.85 30.36 4.40
CA GLU A 15 27.42 30.31 4.74
C GLU A 15 26.88 28.91 5.12
N ARG A 16 27.14 28.54 6.38
CA ARG A 16 26.25 27.77 7.29
C ARG A 16 25.33 26.69 6.66
N ARG A 17 25.89 25.50 6.37
CA ARG A 17 25.11 24.26 6.57
C ARG A 17 25.02 23.95 8.08
N PRO A 18 23.84 23.59 8.62
CA PRO A 18 23.74 23.11 10.00
C PRO A 18 24.42 21.72 10.12
N PRO A 19 25.27 21.49 11.14
CA PRO A 19 26.02 20.22 11.27
C PRO A 19 25.16 19.02 11.67
N ASP A 20 23.97 19.24 12.25
CA ASP A 20 23.05 18.20 12.72
C ASP A 20 22.46 17.31 11.61
N LEU A 21 22.45 17.78 10.36
CA LEU A 21 21.99 17.00 9.19
C LEU A 21 23.12 16.13 8.60
N THR A 22 23.91 15.50 9.48
CA THR A 22 24.89 14.47 9.14
C THR A 22 24.44 13.13 9.70
N LEU A 23 24.77 12.01 9.04
CA LEU A 23 24.33 10.68 9.47
C LEU A 23 24.79 10.31 10.90
N ALA A 24 25.88 10.94 11.37
CA ALA A 24 26.49 10.69 12.67
C ALA A 24 25.64 11.16 13.87
N SER A 25 24.82 12.21 13.73
CA SER A 25 23.96 12.69 14.82
C SER A 25 22.88 11.67 15.20
N PHE A 26 22.37 10.92 14.22
CA PHE A 26 21.37 9.87 14.42
C PHE A 26 21.95 8.55 14.96
N LEU A 27 23.21 8.24 14.70
CA LEU A 27 23.88 7.02 15.20
C LEU A 27 24.42 7.15 16.64
N THR A 28 24.61 8.37 17.13
CA THR A 28 25.18 8.63 18.47
C THR A 28 24.15 8.75 19.59
N GLY A 29 22.85 8.84 19.26
CA GLY A 29 21.75 8.97 20.22
C GLY A 29 21.36 7.66 20.91
N SER A 30 22.23 7.08 21.75
CA SER A 30 21.90 5.88 22.54
C SER A 30 22.51 5.88 23.95
N LEU A 31 21.76 5.31 24.89
CA LEU A 31 22.15 4.89 26.25
C LEU A 31 22.59 5.97 27.27
N ALA A 32 21.59 6.62 27.88
CA ALA A 32 21.66 7.11 29.28
C ALA A 32 20.28 6.93 29.94
N SER A 33 20.19 6.70 31.24
CA SER A 33 18.94 6.31 31.92
C SER A 33 18.83 6.81 33.35
N GLN A 34 17.58 7.00 33.82
CA GLN A 34 17.17 7.36 35.20
C GLN A 34 17.50 8.81 35.60
N SER A 35 16.72 9.54 36.42
CA SER A 35 15.33 9.40 36.94
C SER A 35 14.90 10.79 37.50
N VAL A 36 13.77 11.09 38.16
CA VAL A 36 12.68 10.34 38.84
C VAL A 36 11.36 11.19 38.80
N GLN A 37 10.22 10.57 39.15
CA GLN A 37 9.06 11.05 39.98
C GLN A 37 8.68 12.55 40.05
N ASN A 38 7.42 12.99 40.19
CA ASN A 38 6.04 12.45 40.11
C ASN A 38 5.13 13.71 40.37
N SER A 39 3.90 13.95 39.90
CA SER A 39 2.73 13.21 39.36
C SER A 39 1.92 14.20 38.45
N SER A 40 0.66 14.04 38.00
CA SER A 40 -0.43 13.07 38.23
C SER A 40 -1.54 13.20 37.14
N LYS A 41 -2.47 12.23 37.12
CA LYS A 41 -3.83 12.23 36.52
C LYS A 41 -3.97 12.28 34.98
N ASN A 42 -4.48 11.16 34.46
CA ASN A 42 -5.26 10.96 33.22
C ASN A 42 -4.54 11.19 31.87
N SER A 43 -4.60 10.27 30.89
CA SER A 43 -5.24 8.94 30.87
C SER A 43 -4.53 7.96 29.91
N GLU A 44 -4.96 6.70 29.97
CA GLU A 44 -4.52 5.51 29.22
C GLU A 44 -4.33 5.72 27.69
N ALA A 45 -3.44 5.01 26.97
CA ALA A 45 -2.33 4.13 27.38
C ALA A 45 -1.28 3.97 26.25
N SER A 46 0.00 4.13 26.61
CA SER A 46 1.10 3.15 26.45
C SER A 46 1.10 2.20 25.23
N THR A 47 1.94 2.43 24.20
CA THR A 47 3.34 1.92 24.02
C THR A 47 3.44 0.44 23.59
N SER A 48 4.44 -0.01 22.81
CA SER A 48 5.80 0.52 22.57
C SER A 48 6.30 0.40 21.10
N LYS A 49 7.51 0.88 20.84
CA LYS A 49 8.29 0.67 19.60
C LYS A 49 9.36 -0.43 19.78
N THR A 50 9.95 -0.83 18.66
CA THR A 50 11.31 -1.42 18.53
C THR A 50 11.42 -2.93 18.71
N GLU A 51 11.11 -3.66 17.63
CA GLU A 51 12.12 -4.34 16.80
C GLU A 51 11.56 -4.42 15.36
N PRO A 52 12.36 -4.41 14.26
CA PRO A 52 11.85 -4.77 12.94
C PRO A 52 11.64 -6.28 12.84
N GLU A 53 10.63 -6.79 13.54
CA GLU A 53 10.02 -8.06 13.16
C GLU A 53 9.62 -7.93 11.68
N LEU A 54 10.22 -8.74 10.82
CA LEU A 54 9.73 -8.94 9.46
C LEU A 54 8.45 -9.76 9.58
N GLY A 55 7.37 -9.07 9.98
CA GLY A 55 6.07 -9.65 10.26
C GLY A 55 5.66 -10.53 9.10
N LEU A 56 5.68 -11.84 9.35
CA LEU A 56 5.30 -12.88 8.40
C LEU A 56 3.78 -12.83 8.24
N LEU A 57 3.30 -11.79 7.53
CA LEU A 57 1.92 -11.65 7.11
C LEU A 57 1.56 -12.92 6.34
N GLU A 58 0.81 -13.77 7.02
CA GLU A 58 0.94 -15.21 6.87
C GLU A 58 0.84 -15.65 5.40
N GLU A 59 1.77 -16.53 4.99
CA GLU A 59 1.66 -17.23 3.71
C GLU A 59 0.57 -18.30 3.80
N GLN A 60 -0.67 -17.86 3.97
CA GLN A 60 -1.85 -18.71 3.83
C GLN A 60 -2.06 -18.98 2.34
N THR A 61 -1.31 -19.97 1.86
CA THR A 61 -1.52 -20.75 0.64
C THR A 61 -2.72 -21.69 0.78
N GLY A 62 -3.78 -21.20 1.42
CA GLY A 62 -5.09 -21.85 1.54
C GLY A 62 -5.85 -21.81 0.22
N THR A 63 -5.49 -22.71 -0.71
CA THR A 63 -6.49 -23.35 -1.57
C THR A 63 -7.39 -24.26 -0.73
N GLU A 64 -8.44 -24.81 -1.34
CA GLU A 64 -9.55 -25.56 -0.72
C GLU A 64 -10.61 -24.67 -0.02
N THR A 65 -11.89 -24.92 -0.34
CA THR A 65 -13.08 -24.17 0.16
C THR A 65 -13.03 -22.64 0.01
N LEU A 66 -13.23 -22.13 -1.21
CA LEU A 66 -13.36 -20.68 -1.46
C LEU A 66 -14.60 -20.10 -0.76
N GLY A 67 -14.40 -19.39 0.34
CA GLY A 67 -15.44 -18.67 1.11
C GLY A 67 -16.07 -17.46 0.40
N PHE A 68 -15.83 -17.29 -0.91
CA PHE A 68 -16.37 -16.18 -1.70
C PHE A 68 -16.98 -16.67 -3.02
N PHE A 69 -17.99 -15.94 -3.50
CA PHE A 69 -18.60 -16.15 -4.80
C PHE A 69 -19.04 -14.82 -5.42
N VAL A 70 -18.75 -14.66 -6.70
CA VAL A 70 -19.10 -13.49 -7.51
C VAL A 70 -20.39 -13.80 -8.26
N LYS A 71 -21.48 -13.12 -7.90
CA LYS A 71 -22.79 -13.31 -8.54
C LYS A 71 -22.82 -12.61 -9.89
N ARG A 72 -23.37 -13.24 -10.92
CA ARG A 72 -23.60 -12.57 -12.21
C ARG A 72 -24.56 -11.38 -12.07
N THR A 73 -24.41 -10.39 -12.96
CA THR A 73 -25.35 -9.28 -13.09
C THR A 73 -26.73 -9.75 -13.58
N LYS A 74 -27.78 -8.92 -13.41
CA LYS A 74 -29.13 -9.18 -13.96
C LYS A 74 -29.17 -9.43 -15.49
N LYS A 75 -28.11 -9.07 -16.23
CA LYS A 75 -27.95 -9.31 -17.67
C LYS A 75 -27.04 -10.51 -17.99
N GLY A 76 -26.71 -11.37 -17.02
CA GLY A 76 -25.85 -12.55 -17.18
C GLY A 76 -24.36 -12.26 -17.40
N LYS A 77 -23.95 -10.99 -17.47
CA LYS A 77 -22.54 -10.57 -17.59
C LYS A 77 -21.84 -10.64 -16.23
N LEU A 78 -20.51 -10.81 -16.26
CA LEU A 78 -19.66 -10.67 -15.08
C LEU A 78 -19.77 -9.23 -14.52
N PRO A 79 -19.78 -9.04 -13.18
CA PRO A 79 -19.95 -7.74 -12.54
C PRO A 79 -18.64 -6.94 -12.46
N ILE A 80 -17.87 -6.91 -13.55
CA ILE A 80 -16.62 -6.16 -13.63
C ILE A 80 -16.90 -4.84 -14.35
N SER A 81 -16.37 -3.76 -13.81
CA SER A 81 -16.45 -2.42 -14.39
C SER A 81 -15.08 -1.74 -14.37
N TYR A 82 -14.88 -0.80 -15.28
CA TYR A 82 -13.68 0.02 -15.37
C TYR A 82 -14.06 1.46 -14.99
N GLU A 83 -13.40 2.03 -13.98
CA GLU A 83 -13.67 3.38 -13.49
C GLU A 83 -12.41 4.27 -13.59
N ASN A 84 -12.60 5.51 -14.06
CA ASN A 84 -11.57 6.55 -14.00
C ASN A 84 -11.79 7.41 -12.73
N ARG A 85 -10.98 7.18 -11.69
CA ARG A 85 -10.93 8.03 -10.49
C ARG A 85 -10.13 9.33 -10.75
N ALA A 86 -10.22 10.27 -9.82
CA ALA A 86 -9.57 11.58 -9.90
C ALA A 86 -8.06 11.51 -10.22
N LYS A 87 -7.55 12.54 -10.93
CA LYS A 87 -6.16 12.63 -11.42
C LYS A 87 -5.76 11.49 -12.38
N GLY A 88 -6.70 11.00 -13.19
CA GLY A 88 -6.45 9.97 -14.21
C GLY A 88 -6.16 8.57 -13.67
N LYS A 89 -6.46 8.30 -12.40
CA LYS A 89 -6.24 7.00 -11.79
C LYS A 89 -7.25 5.97 -12.30
N LYS A 90 -6.78 4.98 -13.05
CA LYS A 90 -7.59 3.83 -13.48
C LYS A 90 -7.80 2.86 -12.31
N VAL A 91 -9.02 2.36 -12.14
CA VAL A 91 -9.32 1.23 -11.25
C VAL A 91 -10.28 0.25 -11.93
N THR A 92 -10.08 -1.03 -11.67
CA THR A 92 -10.99 -2.12 -12.05
C THR A 92 -11.84 -2.45 -10.82
N VAL A 93 -13.16 -2.32 -10.94
CA VAL A 93 -14.12 -2.56 -9.85
C VAL A 93 -14.86 -3.87 -10.11
N ILE A 94 -14.84 -4.77 -9.13
CA ILE A 94 -15.52 -6.06 -9.15
C ILE A 94 -16.66 -6.00 -8.14
N GLY A 95 -17.90 -5.87 -8.63
CA GLY A 95 -19.09 -5.85 -7.79
C GLY A 95 -19.67 -7.24 -7.53
N ASN A 96 -20.79 -7.26 -6.79
CA ASN A 96 -21.60 -8.46 -6.53
C ASN A 96 -20.83 -9.64 -5.91
N VAL A 97 -19.76 -9.35 -5.16
CA VAL A 97 -19.05 -10.34 -4.34
C VAL A 97 -19.93 -10.72 -3.14
N SER A 98 -19.86 -11.96 -2.68
CA SER A 98 -20.66 -12.47 -1.57
C SER A 98 -19.89 -13.56 -0.84
N GLY A 99 -20.01 -13.64 0.49
CA GLY A 99 -18.98 -14.28 1.30
C GLY A 99 -17.82 -13.30 1.51
N ASP A 100 -16.58 -13.76 1.54
CA ASP A 100 -15.42 -12.97 1.96
C ASP A 100 -14.65 -12.27 0.82
N PRO A 101 -14.89 -10.97 0.54
CA PRO A 101 -14.19 -10.23 -0.52
C PRO A 101 -12.68 -10.07 -0.27
N SER A 102 -12.24 -10.19 0.99
CA SER A 102 -10.82 -10.15 1.37
C SER A 102 -10.02 -11.31 0.75
N ILE A 103 -10.61 -12.50 0.69
CA ILE A 103 -9.96 -13.70 0.11
C ILE A 103 -9.85 -13.54 -1.41
N LEU A 104 -10.92 -13.04 -2.06
CA LEU A 104 -10.89 -12.69 -3.49
C LEU A 104 -9.79 -11.66 -3.80
N LEU A 105 -9.64 -10.63 -2.96
CA LEU A 105 -8.58 -9.63 -3.10
C LEU A 105 -7.18 -10.24 -2.89
N GLN A 106 -7.01 -11.20 -1.96
CA GLN A 106 -5.73 -11.88 -1.74
C GLN A 106 -5.35 -12.75 -2.94
N GLU A 107 -6.28 -13.52 -3.51
CA GLU A 107 -6.03 -14.28 -4.74
C GLU A 107 -5.74 -13.37 -5.95
N LEU A 108 -6.50 -12.29 -6.13
CA LEU A 108 -6.24 -11.35 -7.23
C LEU A 108 -4.91 -10.62 -7.04
N LYS A 109 -4.47 -10.32 -5.81
CA LYS A 109 -3.09 -9.86 -5.53
C LYS A 109 -2.05 -10.90 -5.95
N LYS A 110 -2.23 -12.19 -5.62
CA LYS A 110 -1.32 -13.28 -6.04
C LYS A 110 -1.24 -13.43 -7.57
N LYS A 111 -2.34 -13.21 -8.31
CA LYS A 111 -2.39 -13.37 -9.78
C LYS A 111 -2.00 -12.13 -10.59
N ILE A 112 -2.24 -10.92 -10.06
CA ILE A 112 -2.08 -9.66 -10.81
C ILE A 112 -0.89 -8.83 -10.29
N GLY A 113 -0.52 -8.97 -9.01
CA GLY A 113 0.48 -8.12 -8.34
C GLY A 113 0.00 -6.69 -8.03
N ALA A 114 -1.22 -6.32 -8.46
CA ALA A 114 -1.78 -5.00 -8.24
C ALA A 114 -2.34 -4.82 -6.81
N GLY A 115 -2.20 -3.61 -6.27
CA GLY A 115 -2.87 -3.20 -5.03
C GLY A 115 -4.37 -3.02 -5.23
N GLY A 116 -5.15 -3.16 -4.15
CA GLY A 116 -6.60 -3.01 -4.16
C GLY A 116 -7.18 -2.75 -2.78
N VAL A 117 -8.49 -2.51 -2.71
CA VAL A 117 -9.25 -2.24 -1.48
C VAL A 117 -10.65 -2.84 -1.54
N VAL A 118 -11.13 -3.38 -0.41
CA VAL A 118 -12.51 -3.85 -0.25
C VAL A 118 -13.44 -2.68 0.08
N ARG A 119 -14.60 -2.63 -0.57
CA ARG A 119 -15.66 -1.61 -0.39
C ARG A 119 -17.01 -2.30 -0.28
N GLY A 120 -17.26 -2.92 0.89
CA GLY A 120 -18.44 -3.77 1.10
C GLY A 120 -18.41 -4.97 0.15
N ASP A 121 -19.51 -5.20 -0.56
CA ASP A 121 -19.68 -6.27 -1.57
C ASP A 121 -18.90 -6.04 -2.88
N CYS A 122 -18.01 -5.04 -2.92
CA CYS A 122 -17.17 -4.69 -4.07
C CYS A 122 -15.67 -4.77 -3.73
N VAL A 123 -14.86 -5.18 -4.70
CA VAL A 123 -13.39 -5.13 -4.65
C VAL A 123 -12.87 -4.19 -5.73
N GLU A 124 -12.15 -3.14 -5.32
CA GLU A 124 -11.45 -2.22 -6.23
C GLU A 124 -10.00 -2.65 -6.39
N ILE A 125 -9.48 -2.69 -7.62
CA ILE A 125 -8.07 -2.98 -7.93
C ILE A 125 -7.49 -1.80 -8.72
N GLN A 126 -6.28 -1.35 -8.36
CA GLN A 126 -5.58 -0.29 -9.08
C GLN A 126 -5.14 -0.77 -10.46
N GLY A 127 -5.39 0.03 -11.49
CA GLY A 127 -5.03 -0.28 -12.87
C GLY A 127 -6.18 -0.83 -13.71
N ASP A 128 -5.84 -1.16 -14.95
CA ASP A 128 -6.75 -1.77 -15.93
C ASP A 128 -6.42 -3.25 -16.05
N HIS A 129 -7.21 -4.08 -15.37
CA HIS A 129 -6.99 -5.52 -15.28
C HIS A 129 -8.24 -6.34 -15.62
N GLN A 130 -9.25 -5.72 -16.26
CA GLN A 130 -10.53 -6.38 -16.58
C GLN A 130 -10.33 -7.72 -17.30
N ALA A 131 -9.48 -7.77 -18.33
CA ALA A 131 -9.22 -9.01 -19.09
C ALA A 131 -8.59 -10.14 -18.24
N VAL A 132 -7.76 -9.78 -17.25
CA VAL A 132 -7.11 -10.75 -16.35
C VAL A 132 -8.12 -11.27 -15.32
N VAL A 133 -8.90 -10.37 -14.71
CA VAL A 133 -9.98 -10.72 -13.77
C VAL A 133 -11.06 -11.56 -14.47
N GLU A 134 -11.45 -11.19 -15.68
CA GLU A 134 -12.38 -11.97 -16.51
C GLU A 134 -11.85 -13.38 -16.77
N SER A 135 -10.57 -13.53 -17.07
CA SER A 135 -9.95 -14.84 -17.34
C SER A 135 -9.87 -15.68 -16.06
N PHE A 136 -9.45 -15.08 -14.95
CA PHE A 136 -9.44 -15.72 -13.62
C PHE A 136 -10.83 -16.26 -13.24
N LEU A 137 -11.88 -15.44 -13.32
CA LEU A 137 -13.25 -15.87 -13.00
C LEU A 137 -13.80 -16.91 -14.00
N LYS A 138 -13.38 -16.90 -15.27
CA LYS A 138 -13.77 -17.94 -16.25
C LYS A 138 -13.11 -19.29 -15.96
N SER A 139 -11.87 -19.30 -15.50
CA SER A 139 -11.16 -20.51 -15.06
C SER A 139 -11.70 -21.05 -13.73
N HIS A 140 -11.87 -20.19 -12.73
CA HIS A 140 -12.38 -20.56 -11.40
C HIS A 140 -13.92 -20.64 -11.40
N ARG A 141 -14.47 -21.63 -12.13
CA ARG A 141 -15.91 -21.91 -12.22
C ARG A 141 -16.62 -22.06 -10.87
N SER A 142 -15.91 -22.50 -9.83
CA SER A 142 -16.44 -22.73 -8.48
C SER A 142 -16.86 -21.46 -7.73
N CYS A 143 -16.25 -20.31 -8.01
CA CYS A 143 -16.58 -19.03 -7.37
C CYS A 143 -17.52 -18.14 -8.20
N LEU A 144 -18.20 -18.69 -9.21
CA LEU A 144 -19.25 -18.00 -9.97
C LEU A 144 -20.63 -18.57 -9.65
N LYS A 145 -21.62 -17.69 -9.41
CA LYS A 145 -23.01 -18.06 -9.13
C LYS A 145 -24.02 -17.19 -9.89
#